data_AF-A0A6L7TCE6-F1
#
_entry.id   AF-A0A6L7TCE6-F1
#
_cell.length_a   1.000
_cell.length_b   1.000
_cell.length_c   1.000
_cell.angle_alpha   90.00
_cell.angle_beta   90.00
_cell.angle_gamma   90.00
#
_symmetry.space_group_name_H-M   'P 1'
#
loop_
_entity.id
_entity.type
_entity.pdbx_description
1 polymer ?
#
loop_
_entity_poly.entity_id
_entity_poly.type
_entity_poly.pdbx_seq_one_letter_code
_entity_poly.pdbx_strand_id
1 'polypeptide(L)'
;MVTPTNSRVKPETSSIVRLCVNGRLHRRDTPDDNISAARTLIERALHKDWPKGVQRVDFTVLPGGFIFDRFPNGLDGVDTGWISDNSNFEVLKGYGEKCIRRVLSEEAIRVLAKRTKYLTVGIDLKHISDDKIGKKAIKRPHIELVAVLKLTGRRASIVAWTGKSYPTDEQQYSLVHVVDLSTHCVTVDGLRILVLGCHDLNVFNPRIPENKRLGINRRIRIKNMRREAARFDPSIVIQHPHQTDSPKIWLSGWSGIKKILPSVEQGLSGIAYFPHPLHRAARQKLSKVLEGTKFGSNIEDVVIEGFKETRTKN
;
A
#
# COMPACT_ATOMS: atom_id res chain seq x y z
N MET A 1 32.54 24.19 -29.03
CA MET A 1 31.57 24.12 -27.92
C MET A 1 30.52 23.09 -28.29
N VAL A 2 30.57 21.92 -27.67
CA VAL A 2 29.59 20.84 -27.88
C VAL A 2 28.47 21.06 -26.86
N THR A 3 27.30 21.48 -27.31
CA THR A 3 26.08 21.52 -26.51
C THR A 3 25.66 20.07 -26.21
N PRO A 4 25.47 19.67 -24.93
CA PRO A 4 24.92 18.37 -24.64
C PRO A 4 23.41 18.43 -24.88
N THR A 5 22.95 17.86 -26.00
CA THR A 5 21.54 17.53 -26.22
C THR A 5 21.19 16.33 -25.34
N ASN A 6 20.92 16.58 -24.06
CA ASN A 6 20.29 15.61 -23.18
C ASN A 6 18.77 15.62 -23.44
N SER A 7 18.36 15.21 -24.65
CA SER A 7 16.97 14.86 -24.90
C SER A 7 16.70 13.54 -24.17
N ARG A 8 16.32 13.61 -22.89
CA ARG A 8 15.64 12.50 -22.23
C ARG A 8 14.40 12.18 -23.05
N VAL A 9 14.47 11.14 -23.87
CA VAL A 9 13.29 10.53 -24.47
C VAL A 9 12.35 10.23 -23.32
N LYS A 10 11.16 10.86 -23.32
CA LYS A 10 10.15 10.58 -22.31
C LYS A 10 9.83 9.08 -22.40
N PRO A 11 9.99 8.29 -21.32
CA PRO A 11 9.55 6.91 -21.35
C PRO A 11 8.05 6.87 -21.68
N GLU A 12 7.62 5.86 -22.43
CA GLU A 12 6.20 5.60 -22.64
C GLU A 12 5.48 5.51 -21.29
N THR A 13 4.28 6.08 -21.20
CA THR A 13 3.51 6.08 -19.96
C THR A 13 3.19 4.66 -19.52
N SER A 14 3.63 4.30 -18.31
CA SER A 14 3.47 2.95 -17.76
C SER A 14 2.01 2.51 -17.73
N SER A 15 1.80 1.21 -17.95
CA SER A 15 0.49 0.57 -17.85
C SER A 15 0.29 -0.02 -16.46
N ILE A 16 -0.86 0.26 -15.84
CA ILE A 16 -1.15 -0.13 -14.46
C ILE A 16 -2.54 -0.76 -14.36
N VAL A 17 -2.63 -1.89 -13.68
CA VAL A 17 -3.89 -2.47 -13.20
C VAL A 17 -3.99 -2.27 -11.70
N ARG A 18 -5.06 -1.62 -11.25
CA ARG A 18 -5.39 -1.49 -9.84
C ARG A 18 -6.43 -2.54 -9.45
N LEU A 19 -6.05 -3.48 -8.59
CA LEU A 19 -7.00 -4.42 -8.00
C LEU A 19 -7.77 -3.73 -6.87
N CYS A 20 -9.08 -3.68 -7.02
CA CYS A 20 -10.01 -3.06 -6.09
C CYS A 20 -10.91 -4.14 -5.49
N VAL A 21 -10.92 -4.27 -4.17
CA VAL A 21 -11.77 -5.23 -3.48
C VAL A 21 -13.02 -4.52 -2.97
N ASN A 22 -14.19 -4.87 -3.50
CA ASN A 22 -15.49 -4.43 -3.00
C ASN A 22 -15.91 -5.32 -1.83
N GLY A 23 -15.58 -4.90 -0.60
CA GLY A 23 -15.76 -5.68 0.62
C GLY A 23 -14.47 -5.80 1.44
N ARG A 24 -14.50 -6.65 2.48
CA ARG A 24 -13.34 -6.89 3.34
C ARG A 24 -12.32 -7.82 2.64
N LEU A 25 -11.05 -7.62 2.96
CA LEU A 25 -9.94 -8.45 2.49
C LEU A 25 -9.84 -9.79 3.25
N HIS A 26 -10.39 -9.84 4.46
CA HIS A 26 -10.15 -10.88 5.44
C HIS A 26 -11.45 -11.47 5.98
N ARG A 27 -11.40 -12.73 6.42
CA ARG A 27 -12.54 -13.46 7.02
C ARG A 27 -12.61 -13.34 8.55
N ARG A 28 -11.57 -12.78 9.20
CA ARG A 28 -11.48 -12.41 10.63
C ARG A 28 -11.36 -13.54 11.66
N ASP A 29 -11.23 -14.80 11.25
CA ASP A 29 -11.22 -15.91 12.21
C ASP A 29 -9.82 -16.35 12.62
N THR A 30 -8.88 -16.52 11.68
CA THR A 30 -7.47 -16.89 11.94
C THR A 30 -6.49 -16.33 10.88
N PRO A 31 -5.16 -16.36 11.11
CA PRO A 31 -4.19 -15.98 10.07
C PRO A 31 -4.24 -16.90 8.85
N ASP A 32 -4.49 -18.19 9.04
CA ASP A 32 -4.59 -19.15 7.95
C ASP A 32 -5.82 -18.87 7.06
N ASP A 33 -6.93 -18.47 7.67
CA ASP A 33 -8.10 -18.00 6.93
C ASP A 33 -7.80 -16.73 6.13
N ASN A 34 -6.96 -15.84 6.65
CA ASN A 34 -6.59 -14.60 5.97
C ASN A 34 -5.62 -14.84 4.80
N ILE A 35 -4.69 -15.80 4.93
CA ILE A 35 -3.83 -16.25 3.83
C ILE A 35 -4.65 -16.93 2.73
N SER A 36 -5.58 -17.81 3.12
CA SER A 36 -6.51 -18.47 2.19
C SER A 36 -7.44 -17.46 1.49
N ALA A 37 -7.92 -16.46 2.23
CA ALA A 37 -8.70 -15.35 1.70
C ALA A 37 -7.92 -14.55 0.64
N ALA A 38 -6.68 -14.17 0.93
CA ALA A 38 -5.81 -13.46 -0.02
C ALA A 38 -5.57 -14.26 -1.30
N ARG A 39 -5.32 -15.58 -1.18
CA ARG A 39 -5.23 -16.52 -2.32
C ARG A 39 -6.48 -16.50 -3.19
N THR A 40 -7.63 -16.68 -2.55
CA THR A 40 -8.94 -16.69 -3.23
C THR A 40 -9.18 -15.40 -4.02
N LEU A 41 -8.82 -14.25 -3.44
CA LEU A 41 -9.00 -12.95 -4.10
C LEU A 41 -8.08 -12.80 -5.33
N ILE A 42 -6.83 -13.25 -5.24
CA ILE A 42 -5.90 -13.25 -6.38
C ILE A 42 -6.42 -14.17 -7.48
N GLU A 43 -6.81 -15.39 -7.16
CA GLU A 43 -7.32 -16.34 -8.15
C GLU A 43 -8.56 -15.81 -8.88
N ARG A 44 -9.52 -15.22 -8.15
CA ARG A 44 -10.68 -14.55 -8.75
C ARG A 44 -10.26 -13.45 -9.73
N ALA A 45 -9.37 -12.56 -9.28
CA ALA A 45 -8.86 -11.48 -10.12
C ALA A 45 -8.21 -11.99 -11.41
N LEU A 46 -7.44 -13.08 -11.33
CA LEU A 46 -6.67 -13.60 -12.48
C LEU A 46 -7.52 -14.39 -13.47
N HIS A 47 -8.49 -15.16 -12.98
CA HIS A 47 -9.23 -16.11 -13.81
C HIS A 47 -10.58 -15.58 -14.29
N LYS A 48 -11.23 -14.71 -13.50
CA LYS A 48 -12.59 -14.28 -13.76
C LYS A 48 -12.67 -12.81 -14.17
N ASP A 49 -12.00 -11.95 -13.41
CA ASP A 49 -12.27 -10.51 -13.44
C ASP A 49 -11.18 -9.71 -14.17
N TRP A 50 -10.10 -10.37 -14.64
CA TRP A 50 -9.05 -9.69 -15.39
C TRP A 50 -9.62 -9.08 -16.69
N PRO A 51 -9.31 -7.82 -17.03
CA PRO A 51 -9.95 -7.16 -18.16
C PRO A 51 -9.59 -7.85 -19.47
N LYS A 52 -10.61 -8.11 -20.31
CA LYS A 52 -10.42 -8.71 -21.63
C LYS A 52 -9.63 -7.75 -22.52
N GLY A 53 -8.69 -8.27 -23.30
CA GLY A 53 -7.87 -7.47 -24.22
C GLY A 53 -6.75 -6.67 -23.56
N VAL A 54 -6.71 -6.56 -22.23
CA VAL A 54 -5.57 -5.94 -21.53
C VAL A 54 -4.37 -6.89 -21.62
N GLN A 55 -3.35 -6.42 -22.34
CA GLN A 55 -2.05 -7.07 -22.46
C GLN A 55 -1.32 -7.07 -21.11
N ARG A 56 -0.12 -7.64 -21.10
CA ARG A 56 0.75 -7.62 -19.92
C ARG A 56 1.08 -6.18 -19.54
N VAL A 57 0.69 -5.76 -18.34
CA VAL A 57 0.94 -4.39 -17.83
C VAL A 57 2.26 -4.28 -17.06
N ASP A 58 2.70 -3.06 -16.77
CA ASP A 58 3.90 -2.84 -15.97
C ASP A 58 3.64 -3.11 -14.49
N PHE A 59 2.54 -2.61 -13.93
CA PHE A 59 2.21 -2.78 -12.51
C PHE A 59 0.82 -3.36 -12.27
N THR A 60 0.73 -4.27 -11.31
CA THR A 60 -0.51 -4.60 -10.61
C THR A 60 -0.42 -4.12 -9.17
N VAL A 61 -1.40 -3.35 -8.73
CA VAL A 61 -1.42 -2.78 -7.37
C VAL A 61 -2.51 -3.42 -6.52
N LEU A 62 -2.11 -4.02 -5.40
CA LEU A 62 -3.03 -4.56 -4.40
C LEU A 62 -3.27 -3.55 -3.26
N PRO A 63 -4.42 -3.60 -2.55
CA PRO A 63 -4.68 -2.78 -1.37
C PRO A 63 -3.64 -2.91 -0.25
N GLY A 64 -3.64 -1.94 0.68
CA GLY A 64 -2.89 -2.06 1.93
C GLY A 64 -3.44 -3.16 2.83
N GLY A 65 -2.56 -3.90 3.51
CA GLY A 65 -2.96 -5.06 4.32
C GLY A 65 -3.66 -6.16 3.53
N PHE A 66 -3.44 -6.28 2.22
CA PHE A 66 -4.03 -7.35 1.41
C PHE A 66 -3.69 -8.73 1.96
N ILE A 67 -2.46 -8.90 2.41
CA ILE A 67 -2.05 -10.05 3.21
C ILE A 67 -2.05 -9.62 4.67
N PHE A 68 -2.63 -10.45 5.53
CA PHE A 68 -2.57 -10.28 6.97
C PHE A 68 -2.02 -11.53 7.61
N ASP A 69 -1.10 -11.36 8.54
CA ASP A 69 -0.63 -12.44 9.41
C ASP A 69 -0.44 -11.93 10.85
N ARG A 70 -0.19 -12.85 11.78
CA ARG A 70 0.05 -12.50 13.17
C ARG A 70 1.41 -11.81 13.31
N PHE A 71 1.48 -10.80 14.16
CA PHE A 71 2.76 -10.25 14.60
C PHE A 71 3.61 -11.34 15.29
N PRO A 72 4.92 -11.47 14.97
CA PRO A 72 5.70 -12.61 15.45
C PRO A 72 5.80 -12.67 16.98
N ASN A 73 5.62 -13.87 17.55
CA ASN A 73 5.85 -14.11 18.97
C ASN A 73 7.32 -13.83 19.33
N GLY A 74 7.56 -13.25 20.51
CA GLY A 74 8.91 -12.93 20.98
C GLY A 74 9.47 -11.60 20.47
N LEU A 75 8.72 -10.87 19.64
CA LEU A 75 9.04 -9.52 19.20
C LEU A 75 8.18 -8.44 19.87
N ASP A 76 7.53 -8.75 21.00
CA ASP A 76 6.69 -7.80 21.72
C ASP A 76 7.46 -6.60 22.31
N GLY A 77 8.79 -6.73 22.47
CA GLY A 77 9.68 -5.69 23.00
C GLY A 77 10.42 -4.86 21.95
N VAL A 78 10.06 -4.97 20.67
CA VAL A 78 10.71 -4.19 19.60
C VAL A 78 10.41 -2.69 19.72
N ASP A 79 11.33 -1.87 19.23
CA ASP A 79 11.16 -0.42 19.22
C ASP A 79 10.04 0.02 18.27
N THR A 80 9.05 0.70 18.82
CA THR A 80 7.87 1.21 18.12
C THR A 80 7.81 2.74 18.16
N GLY A 81 6.95 3.31 17.31
CA GLY A 81 6.72 4.74 17.28
C GLY A 81 7.94 5.54 16.84
N TRP A 82 8.19 6.67 17.50
CA TRP A 82 9.27 7.58 17.12
C TRP A 82 10.68 7.07 17.47
N ILE A 83 10.80 5.99 18.23
CA ILE A 83 12.07 5.33 18.54
C ILE A 83 12.32 4.10 17.67
N SER A 84 11.42 3.76 16.73
CA SER A 84 11.58 2.60 15.85
C SER A 84 12.95 2.55 15.19
N ASP A 85 13.50 1.34 15.11
CA ASP A 85 14.80 1.07 14.54
C ASP A 85 14.69 0.26 13.24
N ASN A 86 15.64 0.49 12.33
CA ASN A 86 15.65 -0.19 11.03
C ASN A 86 15.92 -1.70 11.15
N SER A 87 16.62 -2.17 12.19
CA SER A 87 16.85 -3.60 12.41
C SER A 87 15.54 -4.37 12.65
N ASN A 88 14.57 -3.77 13.35
CA ASN A 88 13.25 -4.37 13.54
C ASN A 88 12.50 -4.50 12.20
N PHE A 89 12.64 -3.50 11.32
CA PHE A 89 12.11 -3.57 9.97
C PHE A 89 12.75 -4.72 9.16
N GLU A 90 14.07 -4.89 9.21
CA GLU A 90 14.78 -5.99 8.54
C GLU A 90 14.26 -7.37 8.96
N VAL A 91 14.09 -7.59 10.27
CA VAL A 91 13.55 -8.85 10.81
C VAL A 91 12.11 -9.08 10.32
N LEU A 92 11.26 -8.06 10.41
CA LEU A 92 9.83 -8.16 10.05
C LEU A 92 9.60 -8.37 8.55
N LYS A 93 10.49 -7.87 7.67
CA LYS A 93 10.46 -8.20 6.23
C LYS A 93 10.56 -9.70 5.98
N GLY A 94 11.38 -10.43 6.75
CA GLY A 94 11.50 -11.88 6.64
C GLY A 94 10.19 -12.62 6.93
N TYR A 95 9.36 -12.09 7.84
CA TYR A 95 8.01 -12.62 8.08
C TYR A 95 7.06 -12.26 6.94
N GLY A 96 7.09 -11.01 6.46
CA GLY A 96 6.32 -10.60 5.29
C GLY A 96 6.61 -11.45 4.04
N GLU A 97 7.87 -11.80 3.80
CA GLU A 97 8.28 -12.69 2.72
C GLU A 97 7.66 -14.10 2.85
N LYS A 98 7.64 -14.66 4.06
CA LYS A 98 6.96 -15.94 4.33
C LYS A 98 5.48 -15.85 3.98
N CYS A 99 4.80 -14.77 4.37
CA CYS A 99 3.39 -14.56 4.03
C CYS A 99 3.17 -14.47 2.51
N ILE A 100 4.03 -13.76 1.78
CA ILE A 100 3.99 -13.67 0.32
C ILE A 100 4.11 -15.05 -0.32
N ARG A 101 5.10 -15.87 0.09
CA ARG A 101 5.29 -17.24 -0.41
C ARG A 101 4.10 -18.15 -0.10
N ARG A 102 3.47 -17.95 1.07
CA ARG A 102 2.24 -18.64 1.47
C ARG A 102 1.01 -18.18 0.70
N VAL A 103 1.02 -17.03 0.03
CA VAL A 103 -0.13 -16.58 -0.78
C VAL A 103 0.11 -16.89 -2.25
N LEU A 104 1.27 -16.52 -2.80
CA LEU A 104 1.58 -16.68 -4.21
C LEU A 104 2.11 -18.10 -4.51
N SER A 105 1.21 -19.00 -4.91
CA SER A 105 1.60 -20.31 -5.45
C SER A 105 2.37 -20.17 -6.76
N GLU A 106 3.13 -21.19 -7.17
CA GLU A 106 3.83 -21.19 -8.46
C GLU A 106 2.86 -20.97 -9.64
N GLU A 107 1.65 -21.53 -9.56
CA GLU A 107 0.61 -21.32 -10.55
C GLU A 107 0.15 -19.86 -10.58
N ALA A 108 -0.15 -19.27 -9.42
CA ALA A 108 -0.52 -17.85 -9.34
C ALA A 108 0.58 -16.95 -9.90
N ILE A 109 1.85 -17.22 -9.56
CA ILE A 109 3.01 -16.50 -10.10
C ILE A 109 3.08 -16.63 -11.63
N ARG A 110 2.90 -17.85 -12.16
CA ARG A 110 2.91 -18.10 -13.60
C ARG A 110 1.81 -17.34 -14.34
N VAL A 111 0.61 -17.27 -13.78
CA VAL A 111 -0.50 -16.50 -14.38
C VAL A 111 -0.24 -15.01 -14.25
N LEU A 112 0.15 -14.53 -13.07
CA LEU A 112 0.53 -13.13 -12.83
C LEU A 112 1.65 -12.66 -13.75
N ALA A 113 2.69 -13.45 -13.97
CA ALA A 113 3.82 -13.11 -14.84
C ALA A 113 3.42 -12.94 -16.31
N LYS A 114 2.30 -13.51 -16.75
CA LYS A 114 1.72 -13.25 -18.09
C LYS A 114 0.92 -11.96 -18.14
N ARG A 115 0.48 -11.45 -16.99
CA ARG A 115 -0.43 -10.32 -16.85
C ARG A 115 0.25 -9.04 -16.40
N THR A 116 1.34 -9.13 -15.67
CA THR A 116 2.05 -7.96 -15.14
C THR A 116 3.56 -8.21 -15.04
N LYS A 117 4.36 -7.14 -15.04
CA LYS A 117 5.81 -7.19 -14.76
C LYS A 117 6.07 -7.08 -13.26
N TYR A 118 5.37 -6.17 -12.60
CA TYR A 118 5.55 -5.88 -11.18
C TYR A 118 4.24 -5.99 -10.40
N LEU A 119 4.32 -6.55 -9.20
CA LEU A 119 3.21 -6.62 -8.26
C LEU A 119 3.59 -5.86 -6.98
N THR A 120 2.76 -4.92 -6.54
CA THR A 120 2.93 -4.25 -5.25
C THR A 120 1.90 -4.80 -4.26
N VAL A 121 2.37 -5.32 -3.12
CA VAL A 121 1.54 -6.05 -2.15
C VAL A 121 1.65 -5.38 -0.78
N GLY A 122 0.51 -4.99 -0.20
CA GLY A 122 0.45 -4.56 1.20
C GLY A 122 0.33 -5.76 2.13
N ILE A 123 1.16 -5.79 3.19
CA ILE A 123 1.18 -6.85 4.21
C ILE A 123 1.06 -6.23 5.60
N ASP A 124 0.14 -6.73 6.41
CA ASP A 124 -0.01 -6.35 7.81
C ASP A 124 0.42 -7.50 8.73
N LEU A 125 1.29 -7.20 9.69
CA LEU A 125 1.58 -8.08 10.81
C LEU A 125 1.04 -7.43 12.08
N LYS A 126 0.01 -8.02 12.68
CA LYS A 126 -0.73 -7.45 13.83
C LYS A 126 -1.11 -8.53 14.85
N HIS A 127 -1.41 -8.16 16.09
CA HIS A 127 -1.95 -9.11 17.06
C HIS A 127 -3.46 -9.31 16.83
N ILE A 128 -3.92 -10.57 16.79
CA ILE A 128 -5.32 -10.93 16.50
C ILE A 128 -6.29 -10.42 17.60
N SER A 129 -5.79 -10.24 18.82
CA SER A 129 -6.58 -9.72 19.95
C SER A 129 -6.96 -8.25 19.81
N ASP A 130 -6.32 -7.50 18.90
CA ASP A 130 -6.53 -6.05 18.78
C ASP A 130 -7.93 -5.71 18.19
N ASP A 131 -8.62 -6.70 17.61
CA ASP A 131 -10.00 -6.57 17.10
C ASP A 131 -11.08 -6.99 18.13
N LYS A 132 -10.71 -7.55 19.30
CA LYS A 132 -11.67 -8.07 20.29
C LYS A 132 -11.66 -7.26 21.60
N ILE A 133 -12.77 -6.52 21.77
CA ILE A 133 -13.42 -6.12 23.03
C ILE A 133 -12.89 -4.83 23.69
N GLY A 134 -13.84 -3.96 24.04
CA GLY A 134 -13.63 -2.65 24.61
C GLY A 134 -12.95 -2.63 25.97
N LYS A 135 -12.40 -1.44 26.26
CA LYS A 135 -11.62 -1.00 27.44
C LYS A 135 -10.12 -1.35 27.37
N LYS A 136 -9.33 -0.30 27.10
CA LYS A 136 -7.85 -0.26 27.08
C LYS A 136 -7.21 -1.42 26.30
N ALA A 137 -7.40 -1.45 24.97
CA ALA A 137 -6.53 -2.23 24.11
C ALA A 137 -5.08 -1.82 24.40
N ILE A 138 -4.28 -2.74 24.95
CA ILE A 138 -2.85 -2.55 25.09
C ILE A 138 -2.34 -2.35 23.67
N LYS A 139 -1.77 -1.17 23.39
CA LYS A 139 -1.27 -0.85 22.05
C LYS A 139 -0.04 -1.72 21.78
N ARG A 140 -0.24 -2.89 21.18
CA ARG A 140 0.83 -3.84 20.89
C ARG A 140 1.55 -3.49 19.59
N PRO A 141 2.83 -3.89 19.46
CA PRO A 141 3.59 -3.69 18.24
C PRO A 141 2.85 -4.23 17.01
N HIS A 142 2.89 -3.46 15.93
CA HIS A 142 2.46 -3.93 14.63
C HIS A 142 3.26 -3.24 13.53
N ILE A 143 3.21 -3.80 12.33
CA ILE A 143 3.82 -3.19 11.15
C ILE A 143 2.91 -3.31 9.94
N GLU A 144 2.96 -2.28 9.08
CA GLU A 144 2.29 -2.23 7.79
C GLU A 144 3.39 -2.14 6.73
N LEU A 145 3.61 -3.23 5.99
CA LEU A 145 4.66 -3.39 4.98
C LEU A 145 4.10 -3.27 3.57
N VAL A 146 4.96 -2.90 2.63
CA VAL A 146 4.68 -2.98 1.19
C VAL A 146 5.87 -3.63 0.49
N ALA A 147 5.61 -4.71 -0.24
CA ALA A 147 6.61 -5.36 -1.10
C ALA A 147 6.39 -4.98 -2.56
N VAL A 148 7.48 -4.80 -3.31
CA VAL A 148 7.48 -4.72 -4.77
C VAL A 148 8.13 -5.97 -5.33
N LEU A 149 7.38 -6.75 -6.10
CA LEU A 149 7.83 -8.01 -6.67
C LEU A 149 8.01 -7.86 -8.18
N LYS A 150 9.12 -8.37 -8.72
CA LYS A 150 9.32 -8.61 -10.15
C LYS A 150 8.88 -10.03 -10.50
N LEU A 151 8.05 -10.15 -11.52
CA LEU A 151 7.47 -11.42 -11.97
C LEU A 151 8.08 -11.84 -13.31
N THR A 152 8.74 -13.01 -13.33
CA THR A 152 9.42 -13.53 -14.52
C THR A 152 9.13 -15.02 -14.70
N GLY A 153 8.30 -15.37 -15.68
CA GLY A 153 7.94 -16.76 -15.98
C GLY A 153 7.27 -17.44 -14.78
N ARG A 154 8.04 -18.26 -14.05
CA ARG A 154 7.58 -18.98 -12.84
C ARG A 154 8.18 -18.44 -11.53
N ARG A 155 8.92 -17.33 -11.58
CA ARG A 155 9.61 -16.75 -10.42
C ARG A 155 9.01 -15.41 -10.04
N ALA A 156 8.89 -15.20 -8.73
CA ALA A 156 8.62 -13.91 -8.13
C ALA A 156 9.82 -13.53 -7.25
N SER A 157 10.44 -12.38 -7.53
CA SER A 157 11.58 -11.87 -6.76
C SER A 157 11.17 -10.56 -6.13
N ILE A 158 11.34 -10.42 -4.82
CA ILE A 158 11.12 -9.14 -4.15
C ILE A 158 12.30 -8.24 -4.50
N VAL A 159 12.01 -7.11 -5.14
CA VAL A 159 13.04 -6.15 -5.60
C VAL A 159 13.09 -4.89 -4.74
N ALA A 160 12.05 -4.63 -3.95
CA ALA A 160 12.04 -3.57 -2.95
C ALA A 160 11.07 -3.89 -1.81
N TRP A 161 11.36 -3.30 -0.66
CA TRP A 161 10.50 -3.27 0.51
C TRP A 161 10.37 -1.84 1.02
N THR A 162 9.18 -1.50 1.47
CA THR A 162 8.90 -0.30 2.25
C THR A 162 7.75 -0.63 3.21
N GLY A 163 7.13 0.39 3.79
CA GLY A 163 6.03 0.25 4.72
C GLY A 163 5.64 1.60 5.27
N LYS A 164 4.75 1.60 6.26
CA LYS A 164 4.21 2.83 6.80
C LYS A 164 5.24 3.59 7.61
N SER A 165 5.48 4.83 7.19
CA SER A 165 6.43 5.73 7.82
C SER A 165 5.74 6.82 8.65
N TYR A 166 4.50 7.16 8.29
CA TYR A 166 3.70 8.21 8.91
C TYR A 166 2.50 7.61 9.65
N PRO A 167 2.52 7.54 10.99
CA PRO A 167 1.46 6.91 11.77
C PRO A 167 0.21 7.80 11.86
N THR A 168 -0.93 7.19 12.18
CA THR A 168 -2.06 7.95 12.77
C THR A 168 -1.73 8.38 14.20
N ASP A 169 -2.58 9.21 14.80
CA ASP A 169 -2.40 9.64 16.20
C ASP A 169 -2.46 8.46 17.17
N GLU A 170 -3.27 7.45 16.84
CA GLU A 170 -3.40 6.25 17.65
C GLU A 170 -2.18 5.33 17.52
N GLN A 171 -1.62 5.23 16.32
CA GLN A 171 -0.52 4.32 15.97
C GLN A 171 0.87 4.83 16.35
N GLN A 172 1.02 6.11 16.68
CA GLN A 172 2.34 6.75 16.87
C GLN A 172 3.23 6.13 17.96
N TYR A 173 2.68 5.24 18.79
CA TYR A 173 3.38 4.55 19.88
C TYR A 173 3.56 3.05 19.66
N SER A 174 2.83 2.45 18.72
CA SER A 174 2.77 0.98 18.56
C SER A 174 3.04 0.50 17.15
N LEU A 175 3.03 1.38 16.16
CA LEU A 175 3.49 1.05 14.83
C LEU A 175 5.02 1.00 14.83
N VAL A 176 5.61 -0.09 14.33
CA VAL A 176 7.02 -0.10 13.92
C VAL A 176 7.13 0.74 12.65
N HIS A 177 7.65 1.96 12.78
CA HIS A 177 7.76 2.88 11.66
C HIS A 177 8.87 2.42 10.71
N VAL A 178 8.64 2.52 9.41
CA VAL A 178 9.74 2.52 8.44
C VAL A 178 10.50 3.82 8.60
N VAL A 179 11.72 3.76 9.14
CA VAL A 179 12.53 4.95 9.45
C VAL A 179 13.41 5.41 8.30
N ASP A 180 13.93 4.48 7.50
CA ASP A 180 14.61 4.79 6.26
C ASP A 180 13.60 5.14 5.17
N LEU A 181 13.39 6.44 4.96
CA LEU A 181 12.42 6.96 3.99
C LEU A 181 12.86 6.72 2.53
N SER A 182 14.15 6.45 2.29
CA SER A 182 14.64 6.16 0.94
C SER A 182 14.07 4.86 0.38
N THR A 183 13.63 3.94 1.25
CA THR A 183 12.93 2.70 0.86
C THR A 183 11.63 2.94 0.08
N HIS A 184 11.00 4.11 0.22
CA HIS A 184 9.81 4.48 -0.56
C HIS A 184 10.16 4.81 -2.02
N CYS A 185 11.42 5.07 -2.32
CA CYS A 185 11.91 5.51 -3.62
C CYS A 185 12.43 4.33 -4.43
N VAL A 186 11.57 3.73 -5.26
CA VAL A 186 11.85 2.47 -5.95
C VAL A 186 12.17 2.74 -7.42
N THR A 187 13.29 2.21 -7.91
CA THR A 187 13.65 2.24 -9.34
C THR A 187 13.56 0.85 -9.94
N VAL A 188 12.75 0.68 -10.98
CA VAL A 188 12.60 -0.60 -11.70
C VAL A 188 12.49 -0.35 -13.21
N ASP A 189 13.28 -1.06 -14.02
CA ASP A 189 13.33 -0.92 -15.48
C ASP A 189 13.35 0.56 -15.97
N GLY A 190 14.10 1.42 -15.27
CA GLY A 190 14.22 2.86 -15.57
C GLY A 190 13.07 3.74 -15.05
N LEU A 191 12.01 3.15 -14.50
CA LEU A 191 10.89 3.87 -13.89
C LEU A 191 11.22 4.26 -12.44
N ARG A 192 10.84 5.47 -12.05
CA ARG A 192 11.02 6.01 -10.69
C ARG A 192 9.66 6.10 -10.01
N ILE A 193 9.47 5.26 -8.99
CA ILE A 193 8.17 5.04 -8.36
C ILE A 193 8.28 5.37 -6.88
N LEU A 194 7.38 6.22 -6.41
CA LEU A 194 7.21 6.46 -4.99
C LEU A 194 6.12 5.53 -4.45
N VAL A 195 6.53 4.56 -3.63
CA VAL A 195 5.62 3.58 -3.00
C VAL A 195 5.33 4.02 -1.57
N LEU A 196 4.07 4.27 -1.27
CA LEU A 196 3.57 4.82 -0.01
C LEU A 196 2.74 3.78 0.74
N GLY A 197 3.02 3.62 2.04
CA GLY A 197 2.10 2.96 2.96
C GLY A 197 0.82 3.77 3.16
N CYS A 198 -0.08 3.25 3.98
CA CYS A 198 -1.46 3.74 4.09
C CYS A 198 -1.57 5.26 4.35
N HIS A 199 -1.05 5.77 5.47
CA HIS A 199 -1.18 7.21 5.79
C HIS A 199 -0.01 8.05 5.28
N ASP A 200 0.98 7.47 4.61
CA ASP A 200 2.16 8.22 4.12
C ASP A 200 1.76 9.31 3.12
N LEU A 201 0.71 9.11 2.33
CA LEU A 201 0.20 10.16 1.42
C LEU A 201 -0.11 11.48 2.15
N ASN A 202 -0.51 11.42 3.43
CA ASN A 202 -0.82 12.63 4.19
C ASN A 202 0.41 13.49 4.46
N VAL A 203 1.63 12.97 4.38
CA VAL A 203 2.83 13.82 4.51
C VAL A 203 2.88 14.88 3.41
N PHE A 204 2.22 14.67 2.28
CA PHE A 204 2.15 15.62 1.17
C PHE A 204 1.00 16.62 1.30
N ASN A 205 0.09 16.44 2.27
CA ASN A 205 -1.03 17.35 2.45
C ASN A 205 -0.53 18.79 2.70
N PRO A 206 -0.89 19.76 1.84
CA PRO A 206 -0.36 21.11 1.90
C PRO A 206 -0.73 21.84 3.19
N ARG A 207 -1.78 21.40 3.90
CA ARG A 207 -2.29 22.05 5.12
C ARG A 207 -1.60 21.61 6.42
N ILE A 208 -0.80 20.54 6.40
CA ILE A 208 -0.19 19.98 7.62
C ILE A 208 1.01 20.79 8.15
N PRO A 209 1.95 21.31 7.33
CA PRO A 209 3.12 22.04 7.83
C PRO A 209 2.78 23.27 8.67
N GLU A 210 1.61 23.87 8.44
CA GLU A 210 1.12 25.06 9.15
C GLU A 210 0.45 24.73 10.50
N ASN A 211 0.24 23.44 10.80
CA ASN A 211 -0.42 23.03 12.03
C ASN A 211 0.57 23.11 13.22
N LYS A 212 0.50 24.21 13.98
CA LYS A 212 1.30 24.44 15.19
C LYS A 212 1.12 23.37 16.28
N ARG A 213 0.04 22.59 16.24
CA ARG A 213 -0.21 21.47 17.19
C ARG A 213 0.54 20.19 16.82
N LEU A 214 1.23 20.16 15.68
CA LEU A 214 1.95 18.97 15.23
C LEU A 214 3.26 18.81 16.02
N GLY A 215 3.42 17.66 16.68
CA GLY A 215 4.65 17.30 17.39
C GLY A 215 5.90 17.37 16.50
N ILE A 216 7.06 17.63 17.10
CA ILE A 216 8.33 17.87 16.37
C ILE A 216 8.70 16.70 15.46
N ASN A 217 8.54 15.45 15.93
CA ASN A 217 8.89 14.25 15.17
C ASN A 217 8.08 14.12 13.88
N ARG A 218 6.79 14.47 13.89
CA ARG A 218 5.95 14.49 12.69
C ARG A 218 6.37 15.56 11.70
N ARG A 219 6.71 16.77 12.18
CA ARG A 219 7.21 17.85 11.32
C ARG A 219 8.51 17.45 10.63
N ILE A 220 9.42 16.82 11.37
CA ILE A 220 10.67 16.27 10.82
C ILE A 220 10.37 15.18 9.78
N ARG A 221 9.50 14.22 10.11
CA ARG A 221 9.10 13.14 9.18
C ARG A 221 8.53 13.68 7.88
N ILE A 222 7.64 14.67 7.94
CA ILE A 222 7.05 15.33 6.77
C ILE A 222 8.12 16.02 5.94
N LYS A 223 8.98 16.83 6.57
CA LYS A 223 10.05 17.55 5.88
C LYS A 223 10.99 16.57 5.16
N ASN A 224 11.40 15.51 5.86
CA ASN A 224 12.32 14.53 5.32
C ASN A 224 11.69 13.74 4.17
N MET A 225 10.47 13.22 4.32
CA MET A 225 9.80 12.47 3.25
C MET A 225 9.59 13.33 1.99
N ARG A 226 9.16 14.58 2.15
CA ARG A 226 9.02 15.50 1.01
C ARG A 226 10.34 15.78 0.31
N ARG A 227 11.42 15.97 1.08
CA ARG A 227 12.77 16.19 0.53
C ARG A 227 13.26 14.95 -0.22
N GLU A 228 13.12 13.77 0.36
CA GLU A 228 13.51 12.52 -0.28
C GLU A 228 12.73 12.29 -1.57
N ALA A 229 11.40 12.43 -1.54
CA ALA A 229 10.56 12.30 -2.72
C ALA A 229 10.87 13.34 -3.80
N ALA A 230 11.10 14.60 -3.45
CA ALA A 230 11.46 15.65 -4.40
C ALA A 230 12.83 15.39 -5.06
N ARG A 231 13.83 14.96 -4.28
CA ARG A 231 15.14 14.56 -4.81
C ARG A 231 15.02 13.32 -5.69
N PHE A 232 14.15 12.39 -5.30
CA PHE A 232 13.88 11.19 -6.05
C PHE A 232 12.99 11.42 -7.28
N ASP A 233 12.39 12.60 -7.47
CA ASP A 233 11.76 13.02 -8.74
C ASP A 233 10.98 11.88 -9.44
N PRO A 234 9.98 11.27 -8.76
CA PRO A 234 9.25 10.12 -9.26
C PRO A 234 8.31 10.52 -10.39
N SER A 235 8.06 9.59 -11.32
CA SER A 235 7.02 9.75 -12.35
C SER A 235 5.71 9.07 -11.95
N ILE A 236 5.75 8.12 -11.01
CA ILE A 236 4.59 7.34 -10.56
C ILE A 236 4.52 7.37 -9.03
N VAL A 237 3.32 7.53 -8.47
CA VAL A 237 3.07 7.40 -7.02
C VAL A 237 2.01 6.32 -6.75
N ILE A 238 2.35 5.32 -5.95
CA ILE A 238 1.45 4.21 -5.58
C ILE A 238 1.23 4.24 -4.07
N GLN A 239 -0.03 4.37 -3.63
CA GLN A 239 -0.39 4.33 -2.21
C GLN A 239 -1.13 3.03 -1.87
N HIS A 240 -0.83 2.45 -0.71
CA HIS A 240 -1.47 1.24 -0.19
C HIS A 240 -2.35 1.50 1.05
N PRO A 241 -3.55 2.11 0.92
CA PRO A 241 -4.47 2.25 2.04
C PRO A 241 -5.24 0.94 2.32
N HIS A 242 -5.60 0.73 3.58
CA HIS A 242 -6.34 -0.46 4.05
C HIS A 242 -7.83 -0.40 3.73
N GLN A 243 -8.45 0.77 3.87
CA GLN A 243 -9.87 0.97 3.62
C GLN A 243 -10.08 2.35 3.03
N THR A 244 -10.88 2.45 1.97
CA THR A 244 -11.34 3.72 1.42
C THR A 244 -12.79 3.61 0.98
N ASP A 245 -13.69 4.32 1.67
CA ASP A 245 -15.12 4.43 1.30
C ASP A 245 -15.51 5.85 0.82
N SER A 246 -14.53 6.76 0.76
CA SER A 246 -14.67 8.08 0.14
C SER A 246 -13.32 8.59 -0.36
N PRO A 247 -13.23 9.16 -1.58
CA PRO A 247 -12.03 9.83 -2.08
C PRO A 247 -11.61 11.03 -1.23
N LYS A 248 -12.54 11.65 -0.47
CA LYS A 248 -12.25 12.83 0.35
C LYS A 248 -11.19 12.59 1.42
N ILE A 249 -10.99 11.33 1.84
CA ILE A 249 -9.95 10.93 2.80
C ILE A 249 -8.55 11.30 2.26
N TRP A 250 -8.33 11.12 0.96
CA TRP A 250 -7.02 11.21 0.32
C TRP A 250 -6.85 12.45 -0.55
N LEU A 251 -7.94 13.17 -0.86
CA LEU A 251 -7.96 14.29 -1.80
C LEU A 251 -6.88 15.35 -1.51
N SER A 252 -6.69 15.72 -0.24
CA SER A 252 -5.68 16.72 0.13
C SER A 252 -4.25 16.21 -0.06
N GLY A 253 -4.00 14.93 0.21
CA GLY A 253 -2.70 14.30 -0.04
C GLY A 253 -2.39 14.23 -1.52
N TRP A 254 -3.36 13.80 -2.35
CA TRP A 254 -3.19 13.75 -3.81
C TRP A 254 -3.03 15.12 -4.46
N SER A 255 -3.77 16.14 -4.00
CA SER A 255 -3.55 17.53 -4.42
C SER A 255 -2.14 18.01 -4.04
N GLY A 256 -1.67 17.61 -2.86
CA GLY A 256 -0.31 17.85 -2.39
C GLY A 256 0.77 17.23 -3.30
N ILE A 257 0.60 15.96 -3.69
CA ILE A 257 1.51 15.28 -4.62
C ILE A 257 1.65 16.09 -5.92
N LYS A 258 0.53 16.45 -6.58
CA LYS A 258 0.56 17.20 -7.84
C LYS A 258 1.27 18.56 -7.72
N LYS A 259 1.18 19.19 -6.55
CA LYS A 259 1.82 20.50 -6.29
C LYS A 259 3.30 20.38 -5.94
N ILE A 260 3.67 19.38 -5.13
CA ILE A 260 5.02 19.23 -4.56
C ILE A 260 5.94 18.44 -5.50
N LEU A 261 5.38 17.49 -6.25
CA LEU A 261 6.11 16.58 -7.13
C LEU A 261 5.54 16.72 -8.56
N PRO A 262 5.87 17.81 -9.28
CA PRO A 262 5.30 18.08 -10.61
C PRO A 262 5.74 17.08 -11.69
N SER A 263 6.76 16.28 -11.43
CA SER A 263 7.22 15.18 -12.28
C SER A 263 6.27 13.98 -12.31
N VAL A 264 5.34 13.88 -11.35
CA VAL A 264 4.44 12.75 -11.22
C VAL A 264 3.34 12.83 -12.28
N GLU A 265 3.38 11.90 -13.23
CA GLU A 265 2.42 11.79 -14.33
C GLU A 265 1.25 10.86 -13.98
N GLN A 266 1.50 9.85 -13.14
CA GLN A 266 0.51 8.86 -12.71
C GLN A 266 0.49 8.71 -11.18
N GLY A 267 -0.70 8.59 -10.61
CA GLY A 267 -0.87 8.31 -9.19
C GLY A 267 -2.11 7.51 -8.91
N LEU A 268 -2.04 6.56 -7.99
CA LEU A 268 -3.20 5.76 -7.58
C LEU A 268 -3.09 5.25 -6.13
N SER A 269 -4.24 5.03 -5.51
CA SER A 269 -4.39 4.29 -4.25
C SER A 269 -4.93 2.89 -4.53
N GLY A 270 -4.34 1.81 -4.00
CA GLY A 270 -4.98 0.49 -3.94
C GLY A 270 -6.24 0.52 -3.07
N ILE A 271 -7.31 -0.18 -3.43
CA ILE A 271 -8.62 0.03 -2.80
C ILE A 271 -9.19 -1.26 -2.21
N ALA A 272 -9.42 -1.29 -0.90
CA ALA A 272 -10.49 -2.09 -0.31
C ALA A 272 -11.64 -1.17 0.07
N TYR A 273 -12.79 -1.39 -0.55
CA TYR A 273 -13.97 -0.55 -0.41
C TYR A 273 -14.99 -1.25 0.49
N PHE A 274 -15.09 -0.77 1.71
CA PHE A 274 -16.14 -1.14 2.65
C PHE A 274 -16.38 0.03 3.62
N PRO A 275 -17.59 0.14 4.21
CA PRO A 275 -17.93 1.24 5.11
C PRO A 275 -16.93 1.39 6.25
N HIS A 276 -16.62 2.63 6.62
CA HIS A 276 -15.86 2.89 7.85
C HIS A 276 -16.62 2.34 9.06
N PRO A 277 -15.95 1.80 10.10
CA PRO A 277 -16.64 1.21 11.27
C PRO A 277 -17.65 2.14 11.96
N LEU A 278 -17.41 3.45 11.91
CA LEU A 278 -18.31 4.48 12.46
C LEU A 278 -19.53 4.81 11.57
N HIS A 279 -19.65 4.19 10.39
CA HIS A 279 -20.71 4.45 9.43
C HIS A 279 -21.41 3.15 9.05
N ARG A 280 -22.74 3.21 8.92
CA ARG A 280 -23.56 2.05 8.51
C ARG A 280 -23.39 1.70 7.04
N ALA A 281 -22.98 2.67 6.22
CA ALA A 281 -22.81 2.55 4.78
C ALA A 281 -21.59 3.35 4.32
N ALA A 282 -21.09 3.03 3.13
CA ALA A 282 -20.00 3.76 2.52
C ALA A 282 -20.40 5.21 2.26
N ARG A 283 -19.49 6.14 2.57
CA ARG A 283 -19.75 7.59 2.45
C ARG A 283 -19.96 8.06 1.01
N GLN A 284 -19.36 7.38 0.02
CA GLN A 284 -19.57 7.66 -1.40
C GLN A 284 -19.56 6.35 -2.21
N LYS A 285 -20.19 6.36 -3.39
CA LYS A 285 -20.23 5.19 -4.29
C LYS A 285 -18.82 4.74 -4.71
N LEU A 286 -18.62 3.44 -4.91
CA LEU A 286 -17.35 2.86 -5.37
C LEU A 286 -16.82 3.56 -6.62
N SER A 287 -17.64 3.83 -7.63
CA SER A 287 -17.21 4.52 -8.86
C SER A 287 -16.56 5.88 -8.58
N LYS A 288 -17.09 6.65 -7.60
CA LYS A 288 -16.50 7.92 -7.17
C LYS A 288 -15.22 7.75 -6.37
N VAL A 289 -15.11 6.66 -5.60
CA VAL A 289 -13.84 6.29 -4.95
C VAL A 289 -12.79 5.96 -6.00
N LEU A 290 -13.10 5.12 -6.98
CA LEU A 290 -12.18 4.72 -8.04
C LEU A 290 -11.68 5.93 -8.83
N GLU A 291 -12.59 6.80 -9.29
CA GLU A 291 -12.27 8.02 -10.02
C GLU A 291 -11.43 9.00 -9.17
N GLY A 292 -11.83 9.24 -7.91
CA GLY A 292 -11.20 10.24 -7.06
C GLY A 292 -9.89 9.81 -6.38
N THR A 293 -9.43 8.58 -6.60
CA THR A 293 -8.20 8.03 -5.99
C THR A 293 -7.17 7.57 -7.04
N LYS A 294 -7.32 8.02 -8.28
CA LYS A 294 -6.31 7.88 -9.32
C LYS A 294 -6.20 9.14 -10.19
N PHE A 295 -5.09 9.31 -10.87
CA PHE A 295 -4.91 10.26 -11.96
C PHE A 295 -3.80 9.78 -12.91
N GLY A 296 -3.77 10.35 -14.11
CA GLY A 296 -2.92 9.89 -15.20
C GLY A 296 -3.68 8.94 -16.14
N SER A 297 -3.05 8.60 -17.26
CA SER A 297 -3.57 7.65 -18.26
C SER A 297 -3.13 6.22 -17.95
N ASN A 298 -3.64 5.23 -18.70
CA ASN A 298 -3.22 3.82 -18.65
C ASN A 298 -3.38 3.14 -17.28
N ILE A 299 -4.40 3.51 -16.50
CA ILE A 299 -4.74 2.89 -15.21
C ILE A 299 -6.13 2.24 -15.29
N GLU A 300 -6.15 0.91 -15.36
CA GLU A 300 -7.37 0.10 -15.39
C GLU A 300 -7.75 -0.40 -13.99
N ASP A 301 -9.04 -0.35 -13.67
CA ASP A 301 -9.57 -0.85 -12.40
C ASP A 301 -10.15 -2.25 -12.57
N VAL A 302 -9.69 -3.20 -11.75
CA VAL A 302 -10.29 -4.54 -11.64
C VAL A 302 -11.02 -4.62 -10.32
N VAL A 303 -12.35 -4.67 -10.36
CA VAL A 303 -13.17 -4.78 -9.16
C VAL A 303 -13.50 -6.24 -8.90
N ILE A 304 -13.11 -6.75 -7.73
CA ILE A 304 -13.47 -8.09 -7.26
C ILE A 304 -14.29 -8.01 -5.99
N GLU A 305 -15.23 -8.94 -5.83
CA GLU A 305 -16.02 -9.04 -4.61
C GLU A 305 -15.19 -9.62 -3.46
N GLY A 306 -15.09 -8.84 -2.38
CA GLY A 306 -14.47 -9.22 -1.12
C GLY A 306 -15.38 -10.06 -0.23
N PHE A 307 -14.97 -10.24 1.02
CA PHE A 307 -15.77 -10.94 2.02
C PHE A 307 -16.80 -9.98 2.63
N LYS A 308 -18.03 -10.48 2.80
CA LYS A 308 -19.11 -9.77 3.50
C LYS A 308 -18.93 -9.95 5.00
N GLU A 309 -19.31 -8.93 5.77
CA GLU A 309 -19.38 -9.04 7.21
C GLU A 309 -20.59 -9.90 7.59
N THR A 310 -20.36 -11.12 8.08
CA THR A 310 -21.38 -11.89 8.78
C THR A 310 -21.58 -11.22 10.13
N ARG A 311 -22.53 -10.30 10.23
CA ARG A 311 -23.05 -9.90 11.54
C ARG A 311 -23.80 -11.09 12.10
N THR A 312 -23.16 -11.86 12.98
CA THR A 312 -23.91 -12.65 13.96
C THR A 312 -24.77 -11.66 14.72
N LYS A 313 -26.09 -11.79 14.55
CA LYS A 313 -27.06 -11.10 15.39
C LYS A 313 -26.84 -11.66 16.80
N ASN A 314 -26.23 -10.86 17.68
CA ASN A 314 -26.40 -11.02 19.11
C ASN A 314 -27.53 -10.10 19.54
#